data_AF-A0A1R4H381-F1
#
_entry.id   AF-A0A1R4H381-F1
#
_cell.length_a   1.000
_cell.length_b   1.000
_cell.length_c   1.000
_cell.angle_alpha   90.00
_cell.angle_beta   90.00
_cell.angle_gamma   90.00
#
_symmetry.space_group_name_H-M   'P 1'
#
loop_
_entity.id
_entity.type
_entity.pdbx_description
1 polymer ?
#
loop_
_entity_poly.entity_id
_entity_poly.type
_entity_poly.pdbx_seq_one_letter_code
_entity_poly.pdbx_strand_id
1 'polypeptide(L)'
;MADHIGSRQRQLLELLLESKDGLCIDEMARALNISRNAVQQHISVLELEGYLQAGDLHKTAGRPVRRYVLTEAGINSFPKQYAWFSMLMLGDLKKEIGSEAFQRYMSKLGDNLSQSYKYRFTGKPADERREELLKIMDELGFKTGGKIDSGNNNPATIKAYNCIFHDLAQKHNEICQFDIALMASLLEKDVELAECMAKGSGACCFKITNK
;
A
#
# COMPACT_ATOMS: atom_id res chain seq x y z
N MET A 1 1.18 7.77 5.87
CA MET A 1 1.71 8.99 5.22
C MET A 1 0.55 9.87 4.76
N ALA A 2 -0.10 10.57 5.70
CA ALA A 2 -1.09 11.63 5.44
C ALA A 2 -1.13 12.65 6.61
N ASP A 3 0.00 12.84 7.30
CA ASP A 3 0.06 13.64 8.54
C ASP A 3 0.54 15.10 8.33
N HIS A 4 0.50 15.62 7.10
CA HIS A 4 1.00 16.97 6.82
C HIS A 4 0.06 17.92 6.09
N ILE A 5 -1.21 17.55 5.90
CA ILE A 5 -2.21 18.46 5.34
C ILE A 5 -2.91 19.18 6.49
N GLY A 6 -2.62 20.47 6.66
CA GLY A 6 -3.30 21.32 7.65
C GLY A 6 -4.80 21.47 7.34
N SER A 7 -5.60 21.81 8.36
CA SER A 7 -7.06 21.93 8.23
C SER A 7 -7.52 22.86 7.10
N ARG A 8 -6.81 23.97 6.88
CA ARG A 8 -7.12 24.90 5.77
C ARG A 8 -6.74 24.36 4.40
N GLN A 9 -5.61 23.66 4.28
CA GLN A 9 -5.25 22.96 3.06
C GLN A 9 -6.27 21.88 2.73
N ARG A 10 -6.77 21.17 3.75
CA ARG A 10 -7.81 20.17 3.58
C ARG A 10 -9.10 20.75 3.01
N GLN A 11 -9.56 21.87 3.55
CA GLN A 11 -10.74 22.58 3.03
C GLN A 11 -10.55 23.06 1.59
N LEU A 12 -9.35 23.51 1.21
CA LEU A 12 -9.04 23.87 -0.17
C LEU A 12 -9.12 22.66 -1.11
N LEU A 13 -8.56 21.52 -0.70
CA LEU A 13 -8.66 20.28 -1.46
C LEU A 13 -10.12 19.84 -1.62
N GLU A 14 -10.95 19.97 -0.57
CA GLU A 14 -12.38 19.66 -0.61
C GLU A 14 -13.15 20.53 -1.62
N LEU A 15 -12.90 21.84 -1.64
CA LEU A 15 -13.48 22.73 -2.65
C LEU A 15 -13.09 22.34 -4.07
N LEU A 16 -11.83 21.96 -4.27
CA LEU A 16 -11.32 21.52 -5.57
C LEU A 16 -11.85 20.13 -5.97
N LEU A 17 -12.19 19.28 -5.00
CA LEU A 17 -12.84 17.99 -5.26
C LEU A 17 -14.26 18.18 -5.82
N GLU A 18 -14.99 19.17 -5.30
CA GLU A 18 -16.34 19.52 -5.76
C GLU A 18 -16.33 20.26 -7.11
N SER A 19 -15.19 20.80 -7.52
CA SER A 19 -15.04 21.64 -8.72
C SER A 19 -14.06 21.04 -9.73
N LYS A 20 -14.55 20.11 -10.56
CA LYS A 20 -13.70 19.35 -11.51
C LYS A 20 -12.93 20.21 -12.51
N ASP A 21 -13.50 21.34 -12.94
CA ASP A 21 -12.84 22.30 -13.84
C ASP A 21 -11.83 23.21 -13.11
N GLY A 22 -11.63 22.97 -11.81
CA GLY A 22 -10.73 23.71 -10.94
C GLY A 22 -11.29 25.04 -10.48
N LEU A 23 -10.61 25.66 -9.52
CA LEU A 23 -10.94 26.97 -8.97
C LEU A 23 -9.75 27.92 -9.07
N CYS A 24 -10.02 29.21 -9.26
CA CYS A 24 -9.03 30.25 -9.09
C CYS A 24 -8.92 30.70 -7.63
N ILE A 25 -7.85 31.46 -7.35
CA ILE A 25 -7.57 31.95 -6.00
C ILE A 25 -8.72 32.79 -5.43
N ASP A 26 -9.38 33.63 -6.25
CA ASP A 26 -10.46 34.49 -5.77
C ASP A 26 -11.75 33.71 -5.49
N GLU A 27 -12.00 32.61 -6.21
CA GLU A 27 -13.10 31.70 -5.92
C GLU A 27 -12.85 30.98 -4.58
N MET A 28 -11.64 30.44 -4.38
CA MET A 28 -11.26 29.77 -3.14
C MET A 28 -11.25 30.72 -1.92
N ALA A 29 -10.73 31.94 -2.09
CA ALA A 29 -10.69 32.95 -1.03
C ALA A 29 -12.10 33.34 -0.56
N ARG A 30 -13.03 33.53 -1.51
CA ARG A 30 -14.44 33.80 -1.21
C ARG A 30 -15.11 32.62 -0.52
N ALA A 31 -14.91 31.41 -1.03
CA ALA A 31 -15.53 30.20 -0.49
C ALA A 31 -15.09 29.90 0.96
N LEU A 32 -13.81 30.12 1.29
CA LEU A 32 -13.28 29.87 2.63
C LEU A 32 -13.29 31.11 3.55
N ASN A 33 -13.73 32.26 3.04
CA ASN A 33 -13.69 33.55 3.73
C ASN A 33 -12.30 33.88 4.33
N ILE A 34 -11.26 33.76 3.51
CA ILE A 34 -9.88 34.09 3.85
C ILE A 34 -9.25 35.01 2.80
N SER A 35 -8.11 35.61 3.14
CA SER A 35 -7.43 36.50 2.20
C SER A 35 -6.86 35.73 1.00
N ARG A 36 -6.75 36.43 -0.14
CA ARG A 36 -6.06 35.94 -1.34
C ARG A 36 -4.63 35.47 -1.03
N ASN A 37 -3.90 36.19 -0.20
CA ASN A 37 -2.53 35.82 0.19
C ASN A 37 -2.51 34.52 1.00
N ALA A 38 -3.48 34.30 1.89
CA ALA A 38 -3.58 33.05 2.65
C ALA A 38 -3.83 31.85 1.72
N VAL A 39 -4.74 31.98 0.75
CA VAL A 39 -4.95 30.95 -0.28
C VAL A 39 -3.67 30.71 -1.06
N GLN A 40 -2.98 31.76 -1.53
CA GLN A 40 -1.73 31.62 -2.29
C GLN A 40 -0.66 30.85 -1.52
N GLN A 41 -0.49 31.13 -0.22
CA GLN A 41 0.46 30.40 0.62
C GLN A 41 0.12 28.90 0.69
N HIS A 42 -1.15 28.56 0.93
CA HIS A 42 -1.57 27.16 1.00
C HIS A 42 -1.47 26.44 -0.35
N ILE A 43 -1.87 27.09 -1.44
CA ILE A 43 -1.80 26.53 -2.79
C ILE A 43 -0.35 26.29 -3.20
N SER A 44 0.57 27.22 -2.91
CA SER A 44 2.00 27.04 -3.20
C SER A 44 2.58 25.81 -2.50
N VAL A 45 2.19 25.55 -1.25
CA VAL A 45 2.62 24.34 -0.52
C VAL A 45 2.00 23.09 -1.15
N LEU A 46 0.69 23.09 -1.40
CA LEU A 46 -0.01 21.94 -1.97
C LEU A 46 0.45 21.59 -3.40
N GLU A 47 0.81 22.59 -4.20
CA GLU A 47 1.39 22.40 -5.53
C GLU A 47 2.83 21.86 -5.44
N LEU A 48 3.64 22.36 -4.51
CA LEU A 48 4.99 21.85 -4.26
C LEU A 48 4.97 20.39 -3.80
N GLU A 49 4.01 20.01 -2.96
CA GLU A 49 3.79 18.63 -2.50
C GLU A 49 3.10 17.75 -3.56
N GLY A 50 2.76 18.31 -4.73
CA GLY A 50 2.21 17.58 -5.86
C GLY A 50 0.73 17.22 -5.74
N TYR A 51 -0.01 17.76 -4.76
CA TYR A 51 -1.46 17.55 -4.63
C TYR A 51 -2.27 18.34 -5.66
N LEU A 52 -1.71 19.44 -6.16
CA LEU A 52 -2.35 20.35 -7.10
C LEU A 52 -1.50 20.55 -8.35
N GLN A 53 -2.16 20.91 -9.44
CA GLN A 53 -1.53 21.38 -10.67
C GLN A 53 -2.33 22.51 -11.30
N ALA A 54 -1.70 23.25 -12.21
CA ALA A 54 -2.40 24.22 -13.05
C ALA A 54 -3.43 23.50 -13.94
N GLY A 55 -4.68 23.92 -13.86
CA GLY A 55 -5.72 23.54 -14.81
C GLY A 55 -5.73 24.46 -16.04
N ASP A 56 -6.73 24.29 -16.90
CA ASP A 56 -6.89 25.11 -18.09
C ASP A 56 -7.11 26.60 -17.76
N LEU A 57 -6.55 27.45 -18.61
CA LEU A 57 -6.75 28.89 -18.52
C LEU A 57 -8.17 29.23 -18.98
N HIS A 58 -9.01 29.65 -18.04
CA HIS A 58 -10.31 30.20 -18.39
C HIS A 58 -10.13 31.62 -18.96
N LYS A 59 -10.48 31.79 -20.24
CA LYS A 59 -10.57 33.13 -20.86
C LYS A 59 -11.78 33.85 -20.28
N THR A 60 -11.53 34.86 -19.47
CA THR A 60 -12.54 35.85 -19.08
C THR A 60 -12.45 37.06 -20.01
N ALA A 61 -13.42 37.99 -19.94
CA ALA A 61 -13.34 39.26 -20.67
C ALA A 61 -12.15 40.16 -20.24
N GLY A 62 -11.37 39.73 -19.24
CA GLY A 62 -10.17 40.41 -18.72
C GLY A 62 -8.91 39.54 -18.79
N ARG A 63 -7.98 39.73 -17.84
CA ARG A 63 -6.73 38.94 -17.78
C ARG A 63 -7.06 37.46 -17.49
N PRO A 64 -6.49 36.49 -18.25
CA PRO A 64 -6.65 35.07 -17.98
C PRO A 64 -6.32 34.73 -16.53
N VAL A 65 -7.16 33.92 -15.89
CA VAL A 65 -6.99 33.51 -14.50
C VAL A 65 -6.57 32.05 -14.46
N ARG A 66 -5.47 31.77 -13.74
CA ARG A 66 -5.01 30.40 -13.49
C ARG A 66 -6.01 29.68 -12.56
N ARG A 67 -6.48 28.52 -13.01
CA ARG A 67 -7.24 27.58 -12.18
C ARG A 67 -6.31 26.50 -11.65
N TYR A 68 -6.66 25.95 -10.50
CA TYR A 68 -5.97 24.83 -9.88
C TYR A 68 -6.91 23.64 -9.87
N VAL A 69 -6.37 22.46 -10.15
CA VAL A 69 -7.10 21.18 -10.11
C VAL A 69 -6.32 20.18 -9.27
N LEU A 70 -7.02 19.19 -8.73
CA LEU A 70 -6.38 18.09 -8.02
C LEU A 70 -5.58 17.22 -9.00
N THR A 71 -4.38 16.81 -8.58
CA THR A 71 -3.66 15.70 -9.23
C THR A 71 -4.22 14.36 -8.75
N GLU A 72 -3.71 13.26 -9.30
CA GLU A 72 -3.99 11.93 -8.75
C GLU A 72 -3.56 11.80 -7.28
N ALA A 73 -2.40 12.36 -6.90
CA ALA A 73 -1.97 12.42 -5.51
C ALA A 73 -2.94 13.24 -4.64
N GLY A 74 -3.43 14.37 -5.16
CA GLY A 74 -4.50 15.17 -4.54
C GLY A 74 -5.75 14.36 -4.27
N ILE A 75 -6.24 13.64 -5.27
CA ILE A 75 -7.41 12.75 -5.16
C ILE A 75 -7.15 11.59 -4.20
N ASN A 76 -5.92 11.08 -4.14
CA ASN A 76 -5.54 9.97 -3.28
C ASN A 76 -5.27 10.38 -1.81
N SER A 77 -5.20 11.68 -1.52
CA SER A 77 -5.16 12.21 -0.14
C SER A 77 -6.49 12.10 0.61
N PHE A 78 -7.59 11.86 -0.10
CA PHE A 78 -8.91 11.64 0.51
C PHE A 78 -9.03 10.20 1.04
N PRO A 79 -9.78 9.98 2.13
CA PRO A 79 -9.99 8.65 2.70
C PRO A 79 -10.39 7.62 1.63
N LYS A 80 -9.64 6.52 1.58
CA LYS A 80 -9.95 5.36 0.72
C LYS A 80 -10.47 4.24 1.58
N GLN A 81 -11.50 3.54 1.09
CA GLN A 81 -12.15 2.45 1.80
C GLN A 81 -11.68 1.08 1.29
N TYR A 82 -10.47 0.98 0.73
CA TYR A 82 -9.96 -0.27 0.15
C TYR A 82 -9.84 -1.38 1.18
N ALA A 83 -9.36 -1.08 2.39
CA ALA A 83 -9.26 -2.08 3.46
C ALA A 83 -10.64 -2.62 3.87
N TRP A 84 -11.62 -1.74 4.07
CA TRP A 84 -13.00 -2.12 4.39
C TRP A 84 -13.63 -2.94 3.26
N PHE A 85 -13.51 -2.49 2.01
CA PHE A 85 -14.09 -3.17 0.86
C PHE A 85 -13.46 -4.55 0.64
N SER A 86 -12.14 -4.68 0.76
CA SER A 86 -11.44 -5.96 0.70
C SER A 86 -11.90 -6.92 1.80
N MET A 87 -12.11 -6.42 3.02
CA MET A 87 -12.61 -7.23 4.13
C MET A 87 -14.02 -7.75 3.88
N LEU A 88 -14.91 -6.90 3.33
CA LEU A 88 -16.26 -7.31 2.93
C LEU A 88 -16.20 -8.40 1.86
N MET A 89 -15.42 -8.18 0.80
CA MET A 89 -15.35 -9.06 -0.36
C MET A 89 -14.73 -10.43 -0.02
N LEU A 90 -13.63 -10.44 0.75
CA LEU A 90 -12.98 -11.69 1.18
C LEU A 90 -13.83 -12.46 2.18
N GLY A 91 -14.50 -11.76 3.10
CA GLY A 91 -15.40 -12.38 4.05
C GLY A 91 -16.61 -13.04 3.39
N ASP A 92 -17.16 -12.41 2.36
CA ASP A 92 -18.26 -12.97 1.56
C ASP A 92 -17.80 -14.17 0.73
N LEU A 93 -16.70 -14.02 -0.01
CA LEU A 93 -16.10 -15.11 -0.79
C LEU A 93 -15.84 -16.36 0.07
N LYS A 94 -15.30 -16.19 1.28
CA LYS A 94 -15.07 -17.30 2.22
C LYS A 94 -16.36 -18.03 2.60
N LYS A 95 -17.48 -17.31 2.77
CA LYS A 95 -18.78 -17.93 3.07
C LYS A 95 -19.30 -18.74 1.89
N GLU A 96 -19.08 -18.25 0.67
CA GLU A 96 -19.53 -18.94 -0.55
C GLU A 96 -18.75 -20.23 -0.82
N ILE A 97 -17.42 -20.20 -0.73
CA ILE A 97 -16.57 -21.33 -1.13
C ILE A 97 -16.13 -22.22 0.03
N GLY A 98 -16.35 -21.78 1.28
CA GLY A 98 -15.90 -22.45 2.49
C GLY A 98 -14.41 -22.24 2.80
N SER A 99 -14.03 -22.45 4.06
CA SER A 99 -12.68 -22.13 4.57
C SER A 99 -11.55 -22.86 3.85
N GLU A 100 -11.73 -24.14 3.52
CA GLU A 100 -10.69 -24.95 2.88
C GLU A 100 -10.39 -24.49 1.45
N ALA A 101 -11.44 -24.20 0.67
CA ALA A 101 -11.28 -23.65 -0.68
C ALA A 101 -10.73 -22.23 -0.64
N PHE A 102 -11.12 -21.43 0.36
CA PHE A 102 -10.58 -20.09 0.58
C PHE A 102 -9.08 -20.11 0.90
N GLN A 103 -8.62 -21.04 1.74
CA GLN A 103 -7.20 -21.27 1.97
C GLN A 103 -6.45 -21.61 0.68
N ARG A 104 -6.95 -22.56 -0.12
CA ARG A 104 -6.36 -22.88 -1.43
C ARG A 104 -6.34 -21.68 -2.37
N TYR A 105 -7.38 -20.87 -2.34
CA TYR A 105 -7.48 -19.66 -3.15
C TYR A 105 -6.39 -18.64 -2.75
N MET A 106 -6.15 -18.44 -1.45
CA MET A 106 -5.05 -17.58 -0.98
C MET A 106 -3.67 -18.09 -1.40
N SER A 107 -3.41 -19.40 -1.30
CA SER A 107 -2.17 -20.00 -1.81
C SER A 107 -2.02 -19.75 -3.32
N LYS A 108 -3.07 -19.99 -4.10
CA LYS A 108 -3.08 -19.73 -5.55
C LYS A 108 -2.76 -18.27 -5.89
N LEU A 109 -3.29 -17.31 -5.12
CA LEU A 109 -2.98 -15.89 -5.32
C LEU A 109 -1.49 -15.60 -5.07
N GLY A 110 -0.89 -16.21 -4.04
CA GLY A 110 0.54 -16.09 -3.76
C GLY A 110 1.41 -16.67 -4.89
N ASP A 111 1.04 -17.85 -5.39
CA ASP A 111 1.71 -18.50 -6.53
C ASP A 111 1.57 -17.70 -7.83
N ASN A 112 0.42 -17.06 -8.05
CA ASN A 112 0.21 -16.19 -9.21
C ASN A 112 1.10 -14.94 -9.12
N LEU A 113 1.17 -14.31 -7.95
CA LEU A 113 2.06 -13.17 -7.75
C LEU A 113 3.53 -13.56 -7.91
N SER A 114 3.92 -14.76 -7.46
CA SER A 114 5.31 -15.22 -7.63
C SER A 114 5.74 -15.23 -9.11
N GLN A 115 4.82 -15.51 -10.04
CA GLN A 115 5.12 -15.53 -11.47
C GLN A 115 5.63 -14.18 -11.99
N SER A 116 5.12 -13.05 -11.47
CA SER A 116 5.57 -11.73 -11.89
C SER A 116 6.99 -11.40 -11.42
N TYR A 117 7.53 -12.16 -10.45
CA TYR A 117 8.88 -11.94 -9.91
C TYR A 117 9.89 -13.02 -10.33
N LYS A 118 9.47 -14.16 -10.89
CA LYS A 118 10.35 -15.30 -11.24
C LYS A 118 11.57 -14.90 -12.05
N TYR A 119 11.46 -13.94 -12.97
CA TYR A 119 12.57 -13.48 -13.79
C TYR A 119 13.76 -12.96 -12.95
N ARG A 120 13.50 -12.41 -11.75
CA ARG A 120 14.53 -11.90 -10.83
C ARG A 120 15.34 -13.01 -10.14
N PHE A 121 14.87 -14.27 -10.19
CA PHE A 121 15.49 -15.42 -9.53
C PHE A 121 16.23 -16.35 -10.50
N THR A 122 16.14 -16.11 -11.81
CA THR A 122 16.74 -16.97 -12.82
C THR A 122 18.26 -17.00 -12.67
N GLY A 123 18.83 -18.21 -12.53
CA GLY A 123 20.28 -18.41 -12.40
C GLY A 123 20.86 -18.06 -11.01
N LYS A 124 20.03 -17.68 -10.02
CA LYS A 124 20.52 -17.34 -8.68
C LYS A 124 20.70 -18.58 -7.79
N PRO A 125 21.83 -18.72 -7.08
CA PRO A 125 22.00 -19.73 -6.04
C PRO A 125 21.12 -19.43 -4.82
N ALA A 126 20.94 -20.42 -3.93
CA ALA A 126 20.01 -20.35 -2.81
C ALA A 126 20.18 -19.12 -1.90
N ASP A 127 21.42 -18.69 -1.65
CA ASP A 127 21.68 -17.51 -0.81
C ASP A 127 21.26 -16.20 -1.48
N GLU A 128 21.51 -16.06 -2.78
CA GLU A 128 21.09 -14.88 -3.55
C GLU A 128 19.57 -14.85 -3.76
N ARG A 129 18.91 -16.01 -3.89
CA ARG A 129 17.44 -16.08 -3.94
C ARG A 129 16.82 -15.54 -2.67
N ARG A 130 17.40 -15.84 -1.50
CA ARG A 130 16.92 -15.32 -0.22
C ARG A 130 17.08 -13.80 -0.15
N GLU A 131 18.22 -13.25 -0.57
CA GLU A 131 18.41 -11.80 -0.62
C GLU A 131 17.40 -11.13 -1.56
N GLU A 132 17.16 -11.73 -2.73
CA GLU A 132 16.18 -11.22 -3.69
C GLU A 132 14.75 -11.23 -3.14
N LEU A 133 14.38 -12.29 -2.42
CA LEU A 133 13.08 -12.35 -1.74
C LEU A 133 12.93 -11.21 -0.72
N LEU A 134 13.97 -10.92 0.08
CA LEU A 134 13.91 -9.83 1.06
C LEU A 134 13.70 -8.46 0.39
N LYS A 135 14.29 -8.23 -0.79
CA LYS A 135 14.05 -7.01 -1.59
C LYS A 135 12.59 -6.92 -2.05
N ILE A 136 12.03 -8.01 -2.56
CA ILE A 136 10.62 -8.06 -2.98
C ILE A 136 9.69 -7.84 -1.79
N MET A 137 9.99 -8.42 -0.63
CA MET A 137 9.21 -8.20 0.57
C MET A 137 9.23 -6.72 0.99
N ASP A 138 10.38 -6.05 0.93
CA ASP A 138 10.50 -4.61 1.20
C ASP A 138 9.69 -3.76 0.19
N GLU A 139 9.77 -4.10 -1.10
CA GLU A 139 8.96 -3.46 -2.17
C GLU A 139 7.45 -3.63 -1.95
N LEU A 140 7.02 -4.78 -1.40
CA LEU A 140 5.62 -5.03 -1.01
C LEU A 140 5.23 -4.34 0.31
N GLY A 141 6.17 -3.70 1.00
CA GLY A 141 5.95 -2.95 2.23
C GLY A 141 6.19 -3.74 3.52
N PHE A 142 6.74 -4.95 3.46
CA PHE A 142 7.20 -5.65 4.65
C PHE A 142 8.51 -5.06 5.17
N LYS A 143 8.53 -4.70 6.45
CA LYS A 143 9.75 -4.46 7.20
C LYS A 143 10.34 -5.79 7.63
N THR A 144 11.21 -6.35 6.81
CA THR A 144 11.93 -7.58 7.14
C THR A 144 13.16 -7.27 8.01
N GLY A 145 13.58 -8.25 8.81
CA GLY A 145 14.89 -8.20 9.44
C GLY A 145 15.30 -9.55 10.02
N GLY A 146 16.51 -9.58 10.56
CA GLY A 146 17.13 -10.78 11.11
C GLY A 146 18.46 -11.05 10.44
N LYS A 147 19.54 -11.01 11.24
CA LYS A 147 20.80 -11.63 10.88
C LYS A 147 20.56 -13.12 10.61
N ILE A 148 21.28 -13.62 9.64
CA ILE A 148 21.37 -15.04 9.33
C ILE A 148 21.92 -15.72 10.58
N ASP A 149 21.13 -16.52 11.27
CA ASP A 149 21.68 -17.50 12.21
C ASP A 149 22.33 -18.59 11.36
N SER A 150 23.56 -18.33 10.90
CA SER A 150 24.43 -19.27 10.21
C SER A 150 24.99 -20.33 11.17
N GLY A 151 24.19 -20.78 12.13
CA GLY A 151 24.49 -21.98 12.91
C GLY A 151 24.15 -23.18 12.04
N ASN A 152 25.12 -24.07 11.82
CA ASN A 152 25.10 -25.24 10.93
C ASN A 152 23.90 -26.22 11.07
N ASN A 153 22.90 -25.94 11.92
CA ASN A 153 21.75 -26.81 12.20
C ASN A 153 20.40 -26.08 12.39
N ASN A 154 20.30 -24.76 12.17
CA ASN A 154 19.02 -24.05 12.33
C ASN A 154 18.39 -23.74 10.96
N PRO A 155 17.09 -24.04 10.73
CA PRO A 155 16.44 -23.70 9.47
C PRO A 155 16.45 -22.18 9.27
N ALA A 156 16.80 -21.76 8.05
CA ALA A 156 16.83 -20.35 7.70
C ALA A 156 15.45 -19.74 7.98
N THR A 157 15.40 -18.69 8.79
CA THR A 157 14.15 -18.04 9.21
C THR A 157 14.11 -16.61 8.70
N ILE A 158 13.01 -16.22 8.07
CA ILE A 158 12.72 -14.83 7.68
C ILE A 158 11.78 -14.23 8.73
N LYS A 159 12.13 -13.08 9.29
CA LYS A 159 11.24 -12.33 10.19
C LYS A 159 10.71 -11.08 9.50
N ALA A 160 9.39 -10.86 9.61
CA ALA A 160 8.72 -9.63 9.23
C ALA A 160 8.17 -8.94 10.48
N TYR A 161 8.55 -7.68 10.68
CA TYR A 161 8.19 -6.86 11.86
C TYR A 161 6.91 -6.05 11.67
N ASN A 162 6.28 -6.17 10.50
CA ASN A 162 4.91 -5.75 10.26
C ASN A 162 4.18 -6.82 9.45
N CYS A 163 2.85 -6.84 9.58
CA CYS A 163 1.98 -7.61 8.70
C CYS A 163 1.23 -6.62 7.81
N ILE A 164 1.50 -6.62 6.51
CA ILE A 164 0.83 -5.71 5.56
C ILE A 164 -0.67 -6.03 5.38
N PHE A 165 -1.11 -7.19 5.89
CA PHE A 165 -2.50 -7.66 5.89
C PHE A 165 -3.09 -7.79 7.30
N HIS A 166 -2.54 -7.12 8.31
CA HIS A 166 -2.83 -7.38 9.74
C HIS A 166 -4.31 -7.53 10.07
N ASP A 167 -5.12 -6.51 9.75
CA ASP A 167 -6.55 -6.48 10.07
C ASP A 167 -7.34 -7.58 9.37
N LEU A 168 -6.93 -7.94 8.15
CA LEU A 168 -7.56 -9.01 7.39
C LEU A 168 -7.15 -10.38 7.97
N ALA A 169 -5.87 -10.58 8.26
CA ALA A 169 -5.34 -11.82 8.81
C ALA A 169 -5.90 -12.13 10.21
N GLN A 170 -6.16 -11.11 11.04
CA GLN A 170 -6.82 -11.30 12.35
C GLN A 170 -8.21 -11.92 12.22
N LYS A 171 -8.96 -11.56 11.17
CA LYS A 171 -10.31 -12.11 10.91
C LYS A 171 -10.27 -13.40 10.10
N HIS A 172 -9.28 -13.52 9.22
CA HIS A 172 -9.13 -14.61 8.26
C HIS A 172 -7.67 -15.07 8.20
N ASN A 173 -7.29 -15.96 9.12
CA ASN A 173 -5.93 -16.49 9.22
C ASN A 173 -5.44 -17.16 7.92
N GLU A 174 -6.36 -17.61 7.07
CA GLU A 174 -6.05 -18.20 5.76
C GLU A 174 -5.32 -17.23 4.82
N ILE A 175 -5.42 -15.92 5.06
CA ILE A 175 -4.71 -14.90 4.27
C ILE A 175 -3.20 -15.07 4.34
N CYS A 176 -2.66 -15.56 5.45
CA CYS A 176 -1.23 -15.82 5.58
C CYS A 176 -0.72 -16.88 4.58
N GLN A 177 -1.61 -17.68 3.97
CA GLN A 177 -1.25 -18.64 2.94
C GLN A 177 -0.79 -17.98 1.64
N PHE A 178 -1.22 -16.74 1.40
CA PHE A 178 -0.71 -15.91 0.31
C PHE A 178 0.80 -15.67 0.46
N ASP A 179 1.23 -15.19 1.63
CA ASP A 179 2.64 -14.90 1.91
C ASP A 179 3.49 -16.17 1.88
N ILE A 180 2.97 -17.26 2.47
CA ILE A 180 3.64 -18.58 2.48
C ILE A 180 3.86 -19.08 1.05
N ALA A 181 2.82 -19.09 0.21
CA ALA A 181 2.91 -19.58 -1.16
C ALA A 181 3.84 -18.71 -2.02
N LEU A 182 3.76 -17.38 -1.89
CA LEU A 182 4.66 -16.45 -2.55
C LEU A 182 6.13 -16.79 -2.23
N MET A 183 6.47 -16.90 -0.94
CA MET A 183 7.85 -17.20 -0.51
C MET A 183 8.29 -18.60 -0.94
N ALA A 184 7.45 -19.62 -0.74
CA ALA A 184 7.74 -21.00 -1.10
C ALA A 184 8.00 -21.13 -2.61
N SER A 185 7.18 -20.47 -3.43
CA SER A 185 7.34 -20.48 -4.88
C SER A 185 8.59 -19.73 -5.34
N LEU A 186 8.94 -18.60 -4.73
CA LEU A 186 10.14 -17.83 -5.11
C LEU A 186 11.44 -18.44 -4.58
N LEU A 187 11.41 -19.16 -3.47
CA LEU A 187 12.57 -19.87 -2.94
C LEU A 187 12.73 -21.29 -3.51
N GLU A 188 11.69 -21.83 -4.13
CA GLU A 188 11.60 -23.26 -4.49
C GLU A 188 11.83 -24.19 -3.28
N LYS A 189 11.32 -23.75 -2.12
CA LYS A 189 11.47 -24.42 -0.82
C LYS A 189 10.15 -24.46 -0.08
N ASP A 190 10.07 -25.27 0.96
CA ASP A 190 8.92 -25.26 1.85
C ASP A 190 9.06 -24.13 2.87
N VAL A 191 7.94 -23.49 3.17
CA VAL A 191 7.86 -22.34 4.08
C VAL A 191 6.73 -22.57 5.08
N GLU A 192 7.05 -22.48 6.37
CA GLU A 192 6.09 -22.59 7.46
C GLU A 192 6.02 -21.28 8.24
N LEU A 193 4.82 -20.79 8.52
CA LEU A 193 4.62 -19.65 9.42
C LEU A 193 4.61 -20.12 10.89
N ALA A 194 5.74 -19.97 11.56
CA ALA A 194 5.95 -20.41 12.95
C ALA A 194 5.39 -19.43 14.00
N GLU A 195 5.50 -18.12 13.74
CA GLU A 195 4.92 -17.06 14.58
C GLU A 195 4.14 -16.09 13.72
N CYS A 196 3.06 -15.51 14.23
CA CYS A 196 2.14 -14.68 13.44
C CYS A 196 1.64 -13.48 14.24
N MET A 197 1.85 -12.27 13.72
CA MET A 197 1.38 -11.04 14.36
C MET A 197 -0.14 -10.97 14.49
N ALA A 198 -0.88 -11.52 13.52
CA ALA A 198 -2.34 -11.60 13.60
C ALA A 198 -2.84 -12.50 14.75
N LYS A 199 -1.97 -13.38 15.26
CA LYS A 199 -2.23 -14.25 16.42
C LYS A 199 -1.59 -13.72 17.72
N GLY A 200 -1.08 -12.49 17.72
CA GLY A 200 -0.53 -11.82 18.91
C GLY A 200 1.00 -11.92 19.07
N SER A 201 1.74 -12.51 18.12
CA SER A 201 3.20 -12.50 18.15
C SER A 201 3.77 -11.10 17.82
N GLY A 202 5.00 -10.80 18.25
CA GLY A 202 5.67 -9.53 17.95
C GLY A 202 6.19 -9.41 16.51
N ALA A 203 6.29 -10.53 15.78
CA ALA A 203 6.71 -10.60 14.39
C ALA A 203 6.07 -11.82 13.71
N CYS A 204 6.02 -11.82 12.37
CA CYS A 204 5.78 -13.03 11.60
C CYS A 204 7.12 -13.73 11.33
N CYS A 205 7.24 -15.00 11.72
CA CYS A 205 8.46 -15.79 11.53
C CYS A 205 8.20 -16.92 10.55
N PHE A 206 8.86 -16.90 9.40
CA PHE A 206 8.74 -17.87 8.33
C PHE A 206 9.96 -18.80 8.34
N LYS A 207 9.77 -20.07 8.69
CA LYS A 207 10.82 -21.09 8.66
C LYS A 207 10.92 -21.67 7.25
N ILE A 208 12.13 -21.74 6.73
CA ILE A 208 12.42 -22.31 5.41
C ILE A 208 13.02 -23.70 5.60
N THR A 209 12.41 -24.70 4.99
CA THR A 209 12.90 -26.09 4.96
C THR A 209 13.15 -26.54 3.53
N ASN A 210 13.94 -27.60 3.36
CA ASN A 210 14.09 -28.21 2.04
C ASN A 210 12.80 -28.98 1.70
N LYS A 211 12.45 -28.99 0.41
CA LYS A 211 11.41 -29.84 -0.18
C LYS A 211 11.87 -31.30 -0.25
#